data_AF-A0A812T4C9-F1
#
_entry.id   AF-A0A812T4C9-F1
#
_cell.length_a   1.000
_cell.length_b   1.000
_cell.length_c   1.000
_cell.angle_alpha   90.00
_cell.angle_beta   90.00
_cell.angle_gamma   90.00
#
_symmetry.space_group_name_H-M   'P 1'
#
loop_
_entity.id
_entity.type
_entity.pdbx_description
1 polymer ?
#
loop_
_entity_poly.entity_id
_entity_poly.type
_entity_poly.pdbx_seq_one_letter_code
_entity_poly.pdbx_strand_id
1 'polypeptide(L)'
;MYGEEWIGPGIWPRSQAEVDVELQASPAAAKKTDLVFRFRFDDDSRCKEAASWELLAGATMRLRVPEASVWHTTTPSLHRLSVALFREEEMLDCYCARFGLRTVGTRGDQLLLNGSPLKLLGFNRHDMVDSPVVTYDQLLTDVLLLKDLGANFIRGAHYPQDQRFLDLCDEQGLLVWEAADVLRRCFLQLP
;
A
#
# COMPACT_ATOMS: atom_id res chain seq x y z
N MET A 1 6.38 19.05 -24.71
CA MET A 1 6.68 19.91 -23.54
C MET A 1 5.40 20.08 -22.77
N TYR A 2 5.12 19.15 -21.84
CA TYR A 2 4.05 19.32 -20.86
C TYR A 2 4.74 19.80 -19.58
N GLY A 3 4.52 21.07 -19.26
CA GLY A 3 4.96 21.66 -18.01
C GLY A 3 4.06 21.16 -16.89
N GLU A 4 4.53 20.15 -16.18
CA GLU A 4 4.10 19.93 -14.81
C GLU A 4 5.03 20.77 -13.93
N GLU A 5 4.46 21.74 -13.22
CA GLU A 5 5.17 22.50 -12.19
C GLU A 5 5.72 21.51 -11.16
N TRP A 6 7.01 21.24 -11.25
CA TRP A 6 7.77 20.53 -10.24
C TRP A 6 7.77 21.39 -8.97
N ILE A 7 6.78 21.18 -8.10
CA ILE A 7 6.79 21.72 -6.75
C ILE A 7 7.94 20.99 -6.05
N GLY A 8 9.01 21.71 -5.71
CA GLY A 8 10.30 21.16 -5.27
C GLY A 8 10.25 20.28 -4.01
N PRO A 9 11.37 20.10 -3.28
CA PRO A 9 11.42 19.26 -2.07
C PRO A 9 10.70 19.97 -0.91
N GLY A 10 9.38 20.11 -1.02
CA GLY A 10 8.49 20.63 0.00
C GLY A 10 7.86 19.45 0.74
N ILE A 11 7.97 19.47 2.06
CA ILE A 11 7.20 18.61 2.95
C ILE A 11 5.72 18.83 2.58
N TRP A 12 5.05 17.78 2.08
CA TRP A 12 3.62 17.83 1.83
C TRP A 12 2.91 18.40 3.07
N PRO A 13 2.07 19.43 2.94
CA PRO A 13 1.31 19.90 4.08
C PRO A 13 0.45 18.73 4.57
N ARG A 14 0.73 18.27 5.80
CA ARG A 14 0.07 17.13 6.46
C ARG A 14 -1.47 17.25 6.53
N SER A 15 -2.03 18.41 6.17
CA SER A 15 -3.45 18.73 6.23
C SER A 15 -4.25 18.48 4.94
N GLN A 16 -3.65 17.95 3.86
CA GLN A 16 -4.33 17.85 2.54
C GLN A 16 -4.16 16.50 1.81
N ALA A 17 -3.75 15.42 2.47
CA ALA A 17 -3.64 14.13 1.78
C ALA A 17 -5.01 13.61 1.33
N GLU A 18 -5.09 13.18 0.07
CA GLU A 18 -6.28 12.58 -0.54
C GLU A 18 -5.94 11.18 -1.06
N VAL A 19 -6.95 10.30 -1.07
CA VAL A 19 -6.87 8.97 -1.68
C VAL A 19 -7.97 8.87 -2.73
N ASP A 20 -7.62 8.37 -3.91
CA ASP A 20 -8.58 7.93 -4.90
C ASP A 20 -9.08 6.53 -4.50
N VAL A 21 -10.39 6.38 -4.38
CA VAL A 21 -11.06 5.10 -4.12
C VAL A 21 -11.87 4.73 -5.35
N GLU A 22 -11.51 3.62 -5.98
CA GLU A 22 -12.27 3.03 -7.08
C GLU A 22 -13.11 1.87 -6.53
N LEU A 23 -14.42 1.96 -6.69
CA LEU A 23 -15.38 0.93 -6.30
C LEU A 23 -15.96 0.26 -7.53
N GLN A 24 -15.85 -1.06 -7.57
CA GLN A 24 -16.45 -1.89 -8.61
C GLN A 24 -17.55 -2.74 -7.99
N ALA A 25 -18.79 -2.48 -8.37
CA ALA A 25 -19.93 -3.30 -8.00
C ALA A 25 -20.15 -4.38 -9.06
N SER A 26 -20.55 -5.58 -8.62
CA SER A 26 -20.95 -6.63 -9.56
C SER A 26 -22.14 -6.16 -10.43
N PRO A 27 -22.29 -6.69 -11.66
CA PRO A 27 -23.40 -6.30 -12.55
C PRO A 27 -24.80 -6.53 -11.93
N ALA A 28 -24.92 -7.46 -10.98
CA ALA A 28 -26.17 -7.73 -10.26
C ALA A 28 -26.49 -6.67 -9.19
N ALA A 29 -25.46 -6.10 -8.55
CA ALA A 29 -25.59 -5.01 -7.59
C ALA A 29 -25.83 -3.67 -8.29
N ALA A 30 -25.22 -3.46 -9.46
CA ALA A 30 -25.32 -2.22 -10.24
C ALA A 30 -26.71 -1.86 -10.77
N LYS A 31 -27.68 -2.80 -10.70
CA LYS A 31 -29.08 -2.58 -11.08
C LYS A 31 -29.95 -2.10 -9.92
N LYS A 32 -29.40 -2.00 -8.71
CA LYS A 32 -30.13 -1.67 -7.49
C LYS A 32 -29.76 -0.25 -7.06
N THR A 33 -30.76 0.62 -6.95
CA THR A 33 -30.59 2.04 -6.62
C THR A 33 -30.65 2.33 -5.12
N ASP A 34 -30.90 1.31 -4.29
CA ASP A 34 -31.07 1.41 -2.83
C ASP A 34 -29.78 1.12 -2.03
N LEU A 35 -28.65 1.08 -2.72
CA LEU A 35 -27.36 0.72 -2.15
C LEU A 35 -26.55 1.97 -1.77
N VAL A 36 -26.08 2.00 -0.53
CA VAL A 36 -25.30 3.10 0.03
C VAL A 36 -23.94 2.59 0.50
N PHE A 37 -22.87 3.25 0.07
CA PHE A 37 -21.53 3.01 0.60
C PHE A 37 -21.24 3.97 1.76
N ARG A 38 -20.76 3.43 2.88
CA ARG A 38 -20.24 4.19 4.03
C ARG A 38 -18.73 3.97 4.15
N PHE A 39 -17.99 5.05 4.36
CA PHE A 39 -16.52 5.04 4.40
C PHE A 39 -16.04 5.50 5.78
N ARG A 40 -15.06 4.77 6.33
CA ARG A 40 -14.47 5.05 7.65
C ARG A 40 -12.94 4.99 7.56
N PHE A 41 -12.29 6.05 8.03
CA PHE A 41 -10.84 6.09 8.21
C PHE A 41 -10.47 5.84 9.67
N ASP A 42 -9.54 4.90 9.88
CA ASP A 42 -8.99 4.52 11.19
C ASP A 42 -10.08 4.08 12.21
N ASP A 43 -9.73 3.34 13.27
CA ASP A 43 -10.76 2.75 14.16
C ASP A 43 -11.44 3.79 15.09
N ASP A 44 -12.65 3.47 15.54
CA ASP A 44 -13.81 4.31 15.96
C ASP A 44 -13.63 5.65 16.72
N SER A 45 -12.45 6.01 17.24
CA SER A 45 -12.28 7.29 17.96
C SER A 45 -12.12 8.52 17.06
N ARG A 46 -11.90 8.32 15.75
CA ARG A 46 -11.81 9.38 14.72
C ARG A 46 -12.84 9.19 13.61
N CYS A 47 -14.00 8.64 13.98
CA CYS A 47 -15.10 8.39 13.06
C CYS A 47 -15.54 9.70 12.40
N LYS A 48 -15.23 9.88 11.13
CA LYS A 48 -15.88 10.85 10.26
C LYS A 48 -16.46 10.07 9.10
N GLU A 49 -17.78 9.98 9.07
CA GLU A 49 -18.49 9.57 7.86
C GLU A 49 -18.05 10.51 6.74
N ALA A 50 -17.28 9.96 5.79
CA ALA A 50 -16.64 10.80 4.77
C ALA A 50 -17.64 11.25 3.71
N ALA A 51 -18.58 10.36 3.33
CA ALA A 51 -19.92 10.66 2.81
C ALA A 51 -20.67 9.36 2.44
N SER A 52 -21.89 9.51 1.94
CA SER A 52 -22.79 8.48 1.44
C SER A 52 -23.23 8.78 0.01
N TRP A 53 -23.29 7.77 -0.86
CA TRP A 53 -23.65 7.91 -2.28
C TRP A 53 -24.47 6.73 -2.81
N GLU A 54 -25.42 7.02 -3.70
CA GLU A 54 -26.11 6.04 -4.54
C GLU A 54 -25.26 5.75 -5.79
N LEU A 55 -24.97 4.48 -6.06
CA LEU A 55 -24.06 4.12 -7.16
C LEU A 55 -24.81 3.73 -8.44
N LEU A 56 -24.40 4.32 -9.57
CA LEU A 56 -24.53 3.72 -10.90
C LEU A 56 -23.19 3.02 -11.22
N ALA A 57 -23.24 1.84 -11.85
CA ALA A 57 -22.13 0.90 -12.04
C ALA A 57 -20.71 1.52 -12.14
N GLY A 58 -19.85 1.27 -11.14
CA GLY A 58 -18.46 1.73 -11.11
C GLY A 58 -18.34 3.21 -10.75
N ALA A 59 -17.77 3.52 -9.58
CA ALA A 59 -17.49 4.91 -9.21
C ALA A 59 -16.05 5.08 -8.73
N THR A 60 -15.48 6.22 -9.10
CA THR A 60 -14.21 6.71 -8.57
C THR A 60 -14.49 7.93 -7.72
N MET A 61 -13.84 8.02 -6.57
CA MET A 61 -14.05 9.10 -5.64
C MET A 61 -12.77 9.50 -4.94
N ARG A 62 -12.62 10.79 -4.66
CA ARG A 62 -11.54 11.32 -3.83
C ARG A 62 -12.01 11.52 -2.40
N LEU A 63 -11.29 10.92 -1.47
CA LEU A 63 -11.51 11.08 -0.05
C LEU A 63 -10.30 11.76 0.59
N ARG A 64 -10.57 12.77 1.42
CA ARG A 64 -9.55 13.38 2.26
C ARG A 64 -9.23 12.46 3.44
N VAL A 65 -7.94 12.19 3.66
CA VAL A 65 -7.48 11.42 4.81
C VAL A 65 -7.48 12.32 6.05
N PRO A 66 -8.29 12.00 7.09
CA PRO A 66 -8.27 12.76 8.33
C PRO A 66 -6.94 12.53 9.06
N GLU A 67 -6.38 13.61 9.61
CA GLU A 67 -5.16 13.55 10.45
C GLU A 67 -4.00 12.78 9.79
N ALA A 68 -3.82 13.05 8.49
CA ALA A 68 -2.89 12.32 7.63
C ALA A 68 -1.46 12.31 8.19
N SER A 69 -0.92 11.09 8.29
CA SER A 69 0.44 10.80 8.75
C SER A 69 1.20 10.11 7.64
N VAL A 70 2.39 10.63 7.32
CA VAL A 70 3.22 10.09 6.25
C VAL A 70 3.93 8.83 6.71
N TRP A 71 3.90 7.80 5.86
CA TRP A 71 4.69 6.61 6.02
C TRP A 71 6.16 6.91 5.75
N HIS A 72 7.04 6.41 6.61
CA HIS A 72 8.49 6.48 6.46
C HIS A 72 9.14 5.20 7.01
N THR A 73 10.36 4.87 6.57
CA THR A 73 11.06 3.65 6.99
C THR A 73 11.41 3.61 8.49
N THR A 74 11.36 4.76 9.15
CA THR A 74 11.58 4.93 10.61
C THR A 74 10.30 5.20 11.38
N THR A 75 9.24 5.63 10.71
CA THR A 75 7.92 5.91 11.28
C THR A 75 6.87 5.39 10.29
N PRO A 76 6.62 4.07 10.26
CA PRO A 76 5.75 3.43 9.26
C PRO A 76 4.27 3.66 9.58
N SER A 77 3.83 4.91 9.51
CA SER A 77 2.42 5.27 9.72
C SER A 77 1.55 4.69 8.61
N LEU A 78 0.59 3.84 9.01
CA LEU A 78 -0.43 3.27 8.14
C LEU A 78 -1.79 3.79 8.55
N HIS A 79 -2.59 4.14 7.55
CA HIS A 79 -4.00 4.43 7.68
C HIS A 79 -4.82 3.20 7.29
N ARG A 80 -6.04 3.13 7.76
CA ARG A 80 -7.01 2.08 7.44
C ARG A 80 -8.26 2.71 6.83
N LEU A 81 -8.63 2.30 5.62
CA LEU A 81 -9.92 2.64 5.01
C LEU A 81 -10.84 1.42 5.07
N SER A 82 -11.98 1.58 5.75
CA SER A 82 -13.07 0.61 5.73
C SER A 82 -14.19 1.14 4.84
N VAL A 83 -14.69 0.30 3.95
CA VAL A 83 -15.83 0.58 3.07
C VAL A 83 -16.89 -0.46 3.37
N ALA A 84 -18.10 -0.02 3.68
CA ALA A 84 -19.21 -0.92 3.95
C ALA A 84 -20.40 -0.57 3.04
N LEU A 85 -21.03 -1.61 2.50
CA LEU A 85 -22.19 -1.52 1.63
C LEU A 85 -23.46 -1.78 2.44
N PHE A 86 -24.43 -0.89 2.34
CA PHE A 86 -25.70 -0.97 3.05
C PHE A 86 -26.88 -0.99 2.08
N ARG A 87 -27.96 -1.67 2.47
CA ARG A 87 -29.33 -1.43 1.99
C ARG A 87 -30.14 -0.98 3.18
N GLU A 88 -30.71 0.23 3.12
CA GLU A 88 -31.33 0.86 4.29
C GLU A 88 -30.33 0.88 5.48
N GLU A 89 -30.61 0.15 6.55
CA GLU A 89 -29.71 -0.01 7.71
C GLU A 89 -29.03 -1.39 7.79
N GLU A 90 -29.31 -2.30 6.84
CA GLU A 90 -28.68 -3.61 6.79
C GLU A 90 -27.32 -3.53 6.09
N MET A 91 -26.25 -3.92 6.80
CA MET A 91 -24.92 -4.07 6.20
C MET A 91 -24.86 -5.35 5.37
N LEU A 92 -24.61 -5.20 4.06
CA LEU A 92 -24.55 -6.31 3.11
C LEU A 92 -23.13 -6.83 2.90
N ASP A 93 -22.13 -5.96 2.91
CA ASP A 93 -20.74 -6.30 2.66
C ASP A 93 -19.80 -5.27 3.29
N CYS A 94 -18.55 -5.67 3.55
CA CYS A 94 -17.52 -4.76 4.01
C CYS A 94 -16.14 -5.16 3.48
N TYR A 95 -15.35 -4.14 3.14
CA TYR A 95 -13.97 -4.28 2.74
C TYR A 95 -13.08 -3.34 3.53
N CYS A 96 -11.86 -3.76 3.81
CA CYS A 96 -10.91 -2.98 4.56
C CYS A 96 -9.53 -3.09 3.93
N ALA A 97 -8.89 -1.95 3.69
CA ALA A 97 -7.52 -1.86 3.23
C ALA A 97 -6.68 -0.95 4.13
N ARG A 98 -5.41 -1.31 4.28
CA ARG A 98 -4.40 -0.44 4.89
C ARG A 98 -3.60 0.25 3.78
N PHE A 99 -3.15 1.46 4.04
CA PHE A 99 -2.32 2.21 3.10
C PHE A 99 -1.37 3.16 3.84
N GLY A 100 -0.20 3.40 3.24
CA GLY A 100 0.79 4.35 3.76
C GLY A 100 0.95 5.54 2.81
N LEU A 101 0.88 6.76 3.34
CA LEU A 101 1.04 7.98 2.56
C LEU A 101 2.53 8.31 2.38
N ARG A 102 3.06 8.19 1.16
CA ARG A 102 4.47 8.49 0.86
C ARG A 102 4.65 8.98 -0.57
N THR A 103 5.73 9.71 -0.81
CA THR A 103 6.21 9.99 -2.16
C THR A 103 7.58 9.37 -2.38
N VAL A 104 7.78 8.77 -3.55
CA VAL A 104 9.09 8.27 -3.99
C VAL A 104 9.43 8.98 -5.28
N GLY A 105 10.63 9.57 -5.36
CA GLY A 105 11.05 10.35 -6.50
C GLY A 105 12.56 10.32 -6.68
N THR A 106 13.05 11.04 -7.68
CA THR A 106 14.49 11.20 -7.93
C THR A 106 14.85 12.67 -8.09
N ARG A 107 16.08 13.01 -7.72
CA ARG A 107 16.68 14.31 -8.04
C ARG A 107 18.14 14.07 -8.43
N GLY A 108 18.40 14.11 -9.73
CA GLY A 108 19.68 13.68 -10.28
C GLY A 108 19.89 12.18 -10.06
N ASP A 109 20.96 11.81 -9.38
CA ASP A 109 21.32 10.44 -8.99
C ASP A 109 20.78 10.02 -7.62
N GLN A 110 20.07 10.91 -6.91
CA GLN A 110 19.53 10.63 -5.59
C GLN A 110 18.11 10.09 -5.68
N LEU A 111 17.87 8.95 -5.02
CA LEU A 111 16.52 8.50 -4.67
C LEU A 111 16.00 9.35 -3.51
N LEU A 112 14.74 9.76 -3.56
CA LEU A 112 14.07 10.54 -2.54
C LEU A 112 12.88 9.76 -1.96
N LEU A 113 12.72 9.80 -0.63
CA LEU A 113 11.49 9.41 0.07
C LEU A 113 10.95 10.64 0.78
N ASN A 114 9.70 11.00 0.52
CA ASN A 114 9.05 12.20 1.09
C ASN A 114 9.88 13.47 0.87
N GLY A 115 10.50 13.60 -0.31
CA GLY A 115 11.36 14.72 -0.70
C GLY A 115 12.79 14.71 -0.12
N SER A 116 13.12 13.76 0.76
CA SER A 116 14.44 13.66 1.40
C SER A 116 15.30 12.57 0.76
N PRO A 117 16.61 12.80 0.55
CA PRO A 117 17.51 11.77 0.02
C PRO A 117 17.49 10.49 0.85
N LEU A 118 17.33 9.35 0.17
CA LEU A 118 17.28 8.03 0.76
C LEU A 118 18.37 7.14 0.15
N LYS A 119 19.19 6.56 1.03
CA LYS A 119 20.08 5.46 0.67
C LYS A 119 19.39 4.14 0.98
N LEU A 120 19.26 3.27 -0.01
CA LEU A 120 18.75 1.91 0.18
C LEU A 120 19.83 1.05 0.84
N LEU A 121 19.52 0.53 2.02
CA LEU A 121 20.32 -0.42 2.79
C LEU A 121 19.47 -1.67 2.90
N GLY A 122 19.83 -2.71 2.15
CA GLY A 122 18.91 -3.82 1.97
C GLY A 122 19.54 -5.10 1.47
N PHE A 123 18.70 -6.12 1.45
CA PHE A 123 19.06 -7.49 1.11
C PHE A 123 18.13 -8.02 0.01
N ASN A 124 18.60 -9.05 -0.71
CA ASN A 124 17.70 -9.86 -1.53
C ASN A 124 17.10 -10.94 -0.62
N ARG A 125 15.80 -11.18 -0.75
CA ARG A 125 15.08 -12.17 0.04
C ARG A 125 14.39 -13.15 -0.88
N HIS A 126 14.49 -14.43 -0.53
CA HIS A 126 13.91 -15.56 -1.25
C HIS A 126 13.12 -16.38 -0.23
N ASP A 127 11.96 -16.92 -0.61
CA ASP A 127 11.23 -17.89 0.22
C ASP A 127 12.00 -19.22 0.19
N MET A 128 12.94 -19.40 1.09
CA MET A 128 13.75 -20.62 1.21
C MET A 128 13.52 -21.21 2.59
N VAL A 129 12.55 -22.11 2.68
CA VAL A 129 12.28 -22.91 3.88
C VAL A 129 12.29 -24.39 3.49
N ASP A 130 12.55 -25.28 4.47
CA ASP A 130 12.57 -26.73 4.26
C ASP A 130 11.15 -27.34 4.05
N SER A 131 10.18 -26.50 3.66
CA SER A 131 8.76 -26.78 3.52
C SER A 131 8.24 -26.12 2.24
N PRO A 132 7.20 -26.67 1.59
CA PRO A 132 6.57 -26.02 0.44
C PRO A 132 5.82 -24.72 0.81
N VAL A 133 5.59 -24.47 2.10
CA VAL A 133 4.82 -23.33 2.60
C VAL A 133 5.59 -22.61 3.71
N VAL A 134 5.71 -21.29 3.57
CA VAL A 134 6.27 -20.41 4.61
C VAL A 134 5.18 -20.01 5.60
N THR A 135 5.46 -20.17 6.90
CA THR A 135 4.54 -19.80 7.97
C THR A 135 4.62 -18.30 8.27
N TYR A 136 3.58 -17.76 8.89
CA TYR A 136 3.58 -16.34 9.29
C TYR A 136 4.74 -16.00 10.24
N ASP A 137 5.03 -16.87 11.22
CA ASP A 137 6.11 -16.66 12.19
C ASP A 137 7.49 -16.62 11.52
N GLN A 138 7.70 -17.40 10.45
CA GLN A 138 8.92 -17.34 9.64
C GLN A 138 9.02 -16.00 8.92
N LEU A 139 7.94 -15.54 8.28
CA LEU A 139 7.93 -14.22 7.62
C LEU A 139 8.20 -13.09 8.61
N LEU A 140 7.57 -13.13 9.79
CA LEU A 140 7.80 -12.15 10.84
C LEU A 140 9.25 -12.18 11.32
N THR A 141 9.82 -13.37 11.52
CA THR A 141 11.22 -13.53 11.93
C THR A 141 12.17 -12.95 10.88
N ASP A 142 11.97 -13.24 9.60
CA ASP A 142 12.77 -12.68 8.49
C ASP A 142 12.75 -11.15 8.54
N VAL A 143 11.57 -10.55 8.66
CA VAL A 143 11.39 -9.10 8.66
C VAL A 143 12.08 -8.46 9.88
N LEU A 144 11.88 -9.01 11.08
CA LEU A 144 12.49 -8.48 12.30
C LEU A 144 14.01 -8.57 12.26
N LEU A 145 14.57 -9.69 11.79
CA LEU A 145 16.03 -9.84 11.62
C LEU A 145 16.59 -8.80 10.63
N LEU A 146 15.90 -8.56 9.52
CA LEU A 146 16.31 -7.53 8.56
C LEU A 146 16.27 -6.13 9.16
N LYS A 147 15.25 -5.80 9.96
CA LYS A 147 15.19 -4.54 10.70
C LYS A 147 16.33 -4.41 11.70
N ASP A 148 16.63 -5.46 12.46
CA ASP A 148 17.70 -5.47 13.45
C ASP A 148 19.08 -5.28 12.81
N LEU A 149 19.26 -5.78 11.58
CA LEU A 149 20.45 -5.54 10.76
C LEU A 149 20.51 -4.11 10.17
N GLY A 150 19.52 -3.27 10.44
CA GLY A 150 19.44 -1.89 9.95
C GLY A 150 18.94 -1.76 8.51
N ALA A 151 18.27 -2.78 7.97
CA ALA A 151 17.70 -2.70 6.64
C ALA A 151 16.52 -1.70 6.58
N ASN A 152 16.46 -0.95 5.48
CA ASN A 152 15.31 -0.13 5.11
C ASN A 152 14.70 -0.54 3.77
N PHE A 153 15.29 -1.54 3.11
CA PHE A 153 14.92 -1.98 1.78
C PHE A 153 15.09 -3.49 1.62
N ILE A 154 14.19 -4.11 0.86
CA ILE A 154 14.24 -5.52 0.48
C ILE A 154 13.95 -5.64 -1.00
N ARG A 155 14.74 -6.46 -1.70
CA ARG A 155 14.39 -6.94 -3.03
C ARG A 155 13.80 -8.34 -2.92
N GLY A 156 12.50 -8.47 -3.20
CA GLY A 156 11.82 -9.75 -3.35
C GLY A 156 12.32 -10.42 -4.63
N ALA A 157 13.23 -11.38 -4.49
CA ALA A 157 13.83 -12.10 -5.58
C ALA A 157 13.19 -13.49 -5.66
N HIS A 158 12.67 -13.97 -6.78
CA HIS A 158 12.58 -13.38 -8.13
C HIS A 158 11.15 -13.43 -8.67
N TYR A 159 10.19 -13.41 -7.75
CA TYR A 159 8.78 -13.63 -7.97
C TYR A 159 7.98 -12.77 -6.98
N PRO A 160 6.68 -12.56 -7.24
CA PRO A 160 5.78 -11.91 -6.30
C PRO A 160 5.87 -12.54 -4.92
N GLN A 161 6.02 -11.72 -3.89
CA GLN A 161 6.18 -12.20 -2.51
C GLN A 161 4.81 -12.47 -1.88
N ASP A 162 4.79 -13.24 -0.80
CA ASP A 162 3.57 -13.45 -0.01
C ASP A 162 2.99 -12.11 0.47
N GLN A 163 1.68 -11.88 0.30
CA GLN A 163 1.04 -10.64 0.76
C GLN A 163 1.26 -10.39 2.25
N ARG A 164 1.31 -11.45 3.07
CA ARG A 164 1.57 -11.36 4.52
C ARG A 164 2.97 -10.79 4.79
N PHE A 165 3.95 -11.10 3.94
CA PHE A 165 5.29 -10.55 4.04
C PHE A 165 5.33 -9.06 3.64
N LEU A 166 4.60 -8.68 2.59
CA LEU A 166 4.49 -7.29 2.16
C LEU A 166 3.81 -6.43 3.23
N ASP A 167 2.74 -6.95 3.83
CA ASP A 167 2.05 -6.33 4.96
C ASP A 167 2.98 -6.12 6.17
N LEU A 168 3.80 -7.12 6.52
CA LEU A 168 4.83 -6.97 7.54
C LEU A 168 5.89 -5.92 7.17
N CYS A 169 6.27 -5.83 5.90
CA CYS A 169 7.21 -4.79 5.44
C CYS A 169 6.61 -3.39 5.56
N ASP A 170 5.33 -3.22 5.22
CA ASP A 170 4.60 -1.97 5.42
C ASP A 170 4.57 -1.58 6.90
N GLU A 171 4.27 -2.52 7.79
CA GLU A 171 4.23 -2.30 9.25
C GLU A 171 5.60 -1.98 9.85
N GLN A 172 6.67 -2.62 9.34
CA GLN A 172 8.01 -2.47 9.88
C GLN A 172 8.82 -1.38 9.19
N GLY A 173 8.27 -0.68 8.19
CA GLY A 173 8.96 0.42 7.52
C GLY A 173 10.08 -0.06 6.60
N LEU A 174 9.80 -1.06 5.77
CA LEU A 174 10.72 -1.58 4.75
C LEU A 174 10.17 -1.28 3.37
N LEU A 175 10.99 -0.64 2.53
CA LEU A 175 10.67 -0.51 1.12
C LEU A 175 10.91 -1.84 0.43
N VAL A 176 9.98 -2.25 -0.44
CA VAL A 176 10.10 -3.50 -1.19
C VAL A 176 10.20 -3.21 -2.68
N TRP A 177 11.20 -3.80 -3.34
CA TRP A 177 11.17 -4.02 -4.78
C TRP A 177 10.62 -5.41 -5.03
N GLU A 178 9.40 -5.47 -5.55
CA GLU A 178 8.80 -6.71 -6.02
C GLU A 178 9.19 -7.02 -7.47
N ALA A 179 9.76 -8.20 -7.69
CA ALA A 179 10.06 -8.67 -9.04
C ALA A 179 8.80 -9.29 -9.66
N ALA A 180 8.44 -8.85 -10.88
CA ALA A 180 7.50 -9.60 -11.70
C ALA A 180 8.08 -10.98 -12.04
N ASP A 181 7.23 -11.99 -12.17
CA ASP A 181 7.62 -13.36 -12.50
C ASP A 181 8.07 -13.49 -13.96
N VAL A 182 9.25 -12.95 -14.25
CA VAL A 182 9.86 -12.92 -15.58
C VAL A 182 11.33 -13.33 -15.45
N LEU A 183 11.55 -14.54 -14.96
CA LEU A 183 12.89 -15.13 -14.89
C LEU A 183 13.16 -15.94 -16.16
N ARG A 184 13.74 -15.30 -17.18
CA ARG A 184 14.36 -16.04 -18.29
C ARG A 184 15.76 -16.46 -17.88
N ARG A 185 15.91 -17.71 -17.45
CA ARG A 185 17.23 -18.35 -17.38
C ARG A 185 17.74 -18.55 -18.80
N CYS A 186 18.69 -17.72 -19.24
CA CYS A 186 19.52 -18.07 -20.38
C CYS A 186 20.40 -19.25 -19.96
N PHE A 187 20.08 -20.46 -20.42
CA PHE A 187 21.05 -21.55 -20.43
C PHE A 187 22.12 -21.16 -21.46
N LEU A 188 23.25 -20.65 -20.99
CA LEU A 188 24.47 -20.71 -21.77
C LEU A 188 24.86 -22.18 -21.83
N GLN A 189 24.48 -22.88 -22.91
CA GLN A 189 25.23 -24.05 -23.34
C GLN A 189 26.62 -23.54 -23.71
N LEU A 190 27.56 -23.64 -22.77
CA LEU A 190 28.97 -23.53 -23.10
C LEU A 190 29.31 -24.74 -24.01
N PRO A 191 30.14 -24.53 -25.04
CA PRO A 191 30.50 -25.57 -26.01
C PRO A 191 31.21 -26.78 -25.39
#